data_AF-A0A850RBJ1-F1
#
_entry.id   AF-A0A850RBJ1-F1
#
_cell.length_a   1.000
_cell.length_b   1.000
_cell.length_c   1.000
_cell.angle_alpha   90.00
_cell.angle_beta   90.00
_cell.angle_gamma   90.00
#
_symmetry.space_group_name_H-M   'P 1'
#
loop_
_entity.id
_entity.type
_entity.pdbx_description
1 polymer ?
#
loop_
_entity_poly.entity_id
_entity_poly.type
_entity_poly.pdbx_seq_one_letter_code
_entity_poly.pdbx_strand_id
1 'polypeptide(L)'
;MIETMTTEQRQAVQDLAMSPTMSRLGAMAQSMPLDCTNLDDIKAGLSTASLEIVRALDAERVHFDRPEDAAMLYGLLAVCFEVVLDGQFGANAQMVLRAN
;
A
#
# COMPACT_ATOMS: atom_id res chain seq x y z
N MET A 1 18.72 -5.72 -15.76
CA MET A 1 19.65 -4.97 -14.89
C MET A 1 19.10 -5.07 -13.48
N ILE A 2 19.83 -5.65 -12.53
CA ILE A 2 19.46 -5.53 -11.12
C ILE A 2 19.97 -4.14 -10.72
N GLU A 3 19.08 -3.15 -10.67
CA GLU A 3 19.44 -1.84 -10.12
C GLU A 3 19.83 -2.03 -8.66
N THR A 4 21.10 -1.83 -8.37
CA THR A 4 21.62 -1.95 -7.01
C THR A 4 21.06 -0.80 -6.18
N MET A 5 20.20 -1.12 -5.20
CA MET A 5 19.61 -0.12 -4.29
C MET A 5 20.65 0.86 -3.73
N THR A 6 20.28 2.14 -3.66
CA THR A 6 21.11 3.20 -3.08
C THR A 6 21.33 2.98 -1.58
N THR A 7 22.35 3.63 -1.00
CA THR A 7 22.63 3.55 0.44
C THR A 7 21.44 4.01 1.28
N GLU A 8 20.76 5.08 0.87
CA GLU A 8 19.56 5.60 1.54
C GLU A 8 18.40 4.62 1.50
N GLN A 9 18.15 4.00 0.34
CA GLN A 9 17.11 2.98 0.20
C GLN A 9 17.40 1.75 1.05
N ARG A 10 18.68 1.33 1.15
CA ARG A 10 19.07 0.22 2.04
C ARG A 10 18.84 0.56 3.51
N GLN A 11 19.18 1.77 3.93
CA GLN A 11 18.94 2.20 5.31
C GLN A 11 17.44 2.22 5.61
N ALA A 12 16.62 2.76 4.71
CA ALA A 12 15.16 2.75 4.87
C ALA A 12 14.59 1.34 5.01
N VAL A 13 15.08 0.37 4.23
CA VAL A 13 14.67 -1.04 4.36
C VAL A 13 15.09 -1.65 5.70
N GLN A 14 16.30 -1.34 6.18
CA GLN A 14 16.74 -1.79 7.50
C GLN A 14 15.89 -1.20 8.63
N ASP A 15 15.58 0.09 8.56
CA ASP A 15 14.74 0.76 9.55
C ASP A 15 13.32 0.17 9.57
N LEU A 16 12.76 -0.13 8.39
CA LEU A 16 11.49 -0.83 8.26
C LEU A 16 11.53 -2.23 8.89
N ALA A 17 12.60 -3.00 8.66
CA ALA A 17 12.74 -4.35 9.20
C ALA A 17 12.86 -4.38 10.73
N MET A 18 13.40 -3.33 11.35
CA MET A 18 13.49 -3.20 12.80
C MET A 18 12.25 -2.56 13.45
N SER A 19 11.28 -2.12 12.66
CA SER A 19 10.07 -1.48 13.17
C SER A 19 9.22 -2.44 14.02
N PRO A 20 8.77 -2.05 15.23
CA PRO A 20 7.82 -2.85 16.01
C PRO A 20 6.52 -3.16 15.26
N THR A 21 6.13 -2.28 14.33
CA THR A 21 4.98 -2.51 13.46
C THR A 21 5.22 -3.69 12.52
N MET A 22 6.45 -3.87 12.02
CA MET A 22 6.80 -5.00 11.16
C MET A 22 6.64 -6.33 11.90
N SER A 23 7.04 -6.39 13.18
CA SER A 23 6.81 -7.58 14.01
C SER A 23 5.32 -7.91 14.19
N ARG A 24 4.47 -6.88 14.36
CA ARG A 24 3.02 -7.07 14.47
C ARG A 24 2.42 -7.54 13.14
N LEU A 25 2.85 -6.94 12.02
CA LEU A 25 2.43 -7.35 10.69
C LEU A 25 2.86 -8.79 10.40
N GLY A 26 4.09 -9.17 10.75
CA GLY A 26 4.57 -10.54 10.60
C GLY A 26 3.74 -11.56 11.39
N ALA A 27 3.33 -11.22 12.62
CA ALA A 27 2.45 -12.07 13.42
C ALA A 27 1.05 -12.23 12.79
N MET A 28 0.49 -11.16 12.21
CA MET A 28 -0.79 -11.23 11.48
C MET A 28 -0.66 -11.99 10.15
N ALA A 29 0.47 -11.85 9.45
CA ALA A 29 0.71 -12.52 8.19
C ALA A 29 0.81 -14.04 8.35
N GLN A 30 1.28 -14.54 9.50
CA GLN A 30 1.33 -15.98 9.78
C GLN A 30 -0.05 -16.68 9.71
N SER A 31 -1.14 -15.94 9.91
CA SER A 31 -2.50 -16.48 9.81
C SER A 31 -3.18 -16.18 8.46
N MET A 32 -2.50 -15.49 7.54
CA MET A 32 -3.02 -15.20 6.21
C MET A 32 -2.61 -16.30 5.22
N PRO A 33 -3.55 -16.92 4.49
CA PRO A 33 -3.25 -17.89 3.45
C PRO A 33 -2.84 -17.18 2.15
N LEU A 34 -1.80 -16.35 2.20
CA LEU A 34 -1.36 -15.54 1.07
C LEU A 34 0.06 -15.94 0.65
N ASP A 35 0.22 -16.41 -0.58
CA ASP A 35 1.54 -16.68 -1.14
C ASP A 35 2.17 -15.37 -1.63
N CYS A 36 3.03 -14.79 -0.79
CA CYS A 36 3.77 -13.57 -1.11
C CYS A 36 4.85 -13.75 -2.20
N THR A 37 4.96 -14.94 -2.82
CA THR A 37 5.80 -15.16 -4.00
C THR A 37 4.99 -15.18 -5.29
N ASN A 38 3.65 -15.25 -5.19
CA ASN A 38 2.73 -15.21 -6.30
C ASN A 38 2.11 -13.80 -6.44
N LEU A 39 2.37 -13.14 -7.57
CA LEU A 39 1.87 -11.79 -7.82
C LEU A 39 0.34 -11.72 -7.84
N ASP A 40 -0.36 -12.74 -8.32
CA ASP A 40 -1.82 -12.74 -8.38
C ASP A 40 -2.44 -12.81 -6.98
N ASP A 41 -1.83 -13.59 -6.08
CA ASP A 41 -2.25 -13.67 -4.68
C ASP A 41 -1.96 -12.35 -3.94
N ILE A 42 -0.82 -11.71 -4.23
CA ILE A 42 -0.51 -10.36 -3.74
C ILE A 42 -1.57 -9.36 -4.21
N LYS A 43 -1.93 -9.34 -5.49
CA LYS A 43 -2.96 -8.46 -6.04
C LYS A 43 -4.33 -8.73 -5.40
N ALA A 44 -4.68 -9.99 -5.17
CA ALA A 44 -5.92 -10.37 -4.49
C ALA A 44 -5.96 -9.85 -3.03
N GLY A 45 -4.86 -9.99 -2.30
CA GLY A 45 -4.72 -9.45 -0.95
C GLY A 45 -4.79 -7.93 -0.92
N LEU A 46 -4.02 -7.25 -1.78
CA LEU A 46 -3.97 -5.80 -1.88
C LEU A 46 -5.35 -5.23 -2.26
N SER A 47 -6.01 -5.76 -3.29
CA SER A 47 -7.33 -5.28 -3.70
C SER A 47 -8.38 -5.38 -2.59
N THR A 48 -8.38 -6.48 -1.84
CA THR A 48 -9.29 -6.67 -0.71
C THR A 48 -9.00 -5.68 0.43
N ALA A 49 -7.74 -5.57 0.85
CA ALA A 49 -7.35 -4.71 1.96
C ALA A 49 -7.49 -3.23 1.61
N SER A 50 -7.02 -2.81 0.43
CA SER A 50 -7.11 -1.42 -0.02
C SER A 50 -8.56 -0.97 -0.20
N LEU A 51 -9.48 -1.84 -0.66
CA LEU A 51 -10.91 -1.51 -0.75
C LEU A 51 -11.52 -1.21 0.63
N GLU A 52 -11.21 -2.03 1.64
CA GLU A 52 -11.71 -1.81 3.00
C GLU A 52 -11.13 -0.53 3.64
N ILE A 53 -9.87 -0.22 3.36
CA ILE A 53 -9.25 1.05 3.78
C ILE A 53 -9.96 2.24 3.13
N VAL A 54 -10.19 2.20 1.81
CA VAL A 54 -10.91 3.27 1.10
C VAL A 54 -12.32 3.46 1.66
N ARG A 55 -13.07 2.36 1.86
CA ARG A 55 -14.40 2.44 2.49
C ARG A 55 -14.36 3.04 3.89
N ALA A 56 -13.30 2.76 4.66
CA ALA A 56 -13.14 3.36 5.98
C ALA A 56 -12.82 4.86 5.90
N LEU A 57 -12.05 5.30 4.90
CA LEU A 57 -11.77 6.71 4.63
C LEU A 57 -13.02 7.45 4.16
N ASP A 58 -13.77 6.89 3.20
CA ASP A 58 -15.01 7.47 2.67
C ASP A 58 -16.09 7.62 3.75
N ALA A 59 -16.11 6.70 4.72
CA ALA A 59 -17.01 6.73 5.86
C ALA A 59 -16.46 7.56 7.05
N GLU A 60 -15.36 8.30 6.87
CA GLU A 60 -14.70 9.12 7.89
C GLU A 60 -14.30 8.35 9.16
N ARG A 61 -14.09 7.03 9.08
CA ARG A 61 -13.64 6.19 10.22
C ARG A 61 -12.14 6.29 10.49
N VAL A 62 -11.38 6.78 9.52
CA VAL A 62 -9.94 7.05 9.65
C VAL A 62 -9.76 8.56 9.61
N HIS A 63 -9.27 9.13 10.71
CA HIS A 63 -9.00 10.55 10.83
C HIS A 63 -7.50 10.80 10.98
N PHE A 64 -7.01 11.86 10.35
CA PHE A 64 -5.62 12.30 10.45
C PHE A 64 -5.57 13.70 11.05
N ASP A 65 -4.82 13.85 12.14
CA ASP A 65 -4.63 15.16 12.77
C ASP A 65 -3.71 16.07 11.95
N ARG A 66 -2.86 15.49 11.09
CA ARG A 66 -1.88 16.20 10.26
C ARG A 66 -2.04 15.85 8.78
N PRO A 67 -2.02 16.84 7.87
CA PRO A 67 -2.08 16.61 6.43
C PRO A 67 -0.96 15.70 5.91
N GLU A 68 0.23 15.79 6.51
CA GLU A 68 1.39 14.98 6.11
C GLU A 68 1.16 13.48 6.38
N ASP A 69 0.48 13.14 7.48
CA ASP A 69 0.15 11.75 7.81
C ASP A 69 -0.87 11.17 6.84
N ALA A 70 -1.87 11.98 6.47
CA ALA A 70 -2.82 11.62 5.43
C ALA A 70 -2.12 11.40 4.09
N ALA A 71 -1.21 12.31 3.71
CA ALA A 71 -0.45 12.22 2.47
C ALA A 71 0.40 10.94 2.40
N MET A 72 0.98 10.50 3.53
CA MET A 72 1.72 9.23 3.59
C MET A 72 0.82 8.02 3.30
N LEU A 73 -0.37 7.94 3.90
CA LEU A 73 -1.29 6.84 3.61
C LEU A 73 -1.78 6.88 2.15
N TYR A 74 -2.19 8.05 1.67
CA TYR A 74 -2.67 8.20 0.29
C TYR A 74 -1.58 7.87 -0.74
N GLY A 75 -0.33 8.25 -0.46
CA GLY A 75 0.82 7.87 -1.28
C GLY A 75 1.04 6.36 -1.32
N LEU A 76 0.97 5.68 -0.18
CA LEU A 76 1.04 4.21 -0.12
C LEU A 76 -0.10 3.54 -0.89
N LEU A 77 -1.34 4.03 -0.72
CA LEU A 77 -2.51 3.51 -1.44
C LEU A 77 -2.37 3.67 -2.96
N ALA A 78 -1.84 4.81 -3.43
CA ALA A 78 -1.59 5.01 -4.85
C ALA A 78 -0.61 3.97 -5.42
N VAL A 79 0.45 3.62 -4.69
CA VAL A 79 1.39 2.55 -5.08
C VAL A 79 0.70 1.19 -5.09
N CYS A 80 -0.11 0.88 -4.06
CA CYS A 80 -0.87 -0.36 -4.03
C CYS A 80 -1.84 -0.48 -5.22
N PHE A 81 -2.53 0.61 -5.57
CA PHE A 81 -3.43 0.62 -6.72
C PHE A 81 -2.72 0.52 -8.05
N GLU A 82 -1.52 1.09 -8.18
CA GLU A 82 -0.71 0.90 -9.38
C GLU A 82 -0.36 -0.59 -9.60
N VAL A 83 -0.07 -1.33 -8.52
CA VAL A 83 0.16 -2.79 -8.59
C VAL A 83 -1.12 -3.55 -8.93
N VAL A 84 -2.24 -3.21 -8.29
CA VAL A 84 -3.54 -3.90 -8.50
C VAL A 84 -4.10 -3.63 -9.89
N LEU A 85 -3.91 -2.42 -10.43
CA LEU A 85 -4.44 -1.98 -11.71
C LEU A 85 -3.41 -2.08 -12.85
N ASP A 86 -2.33 -2.84 -12.66
CA ASP A 86 -1.32 -3.11 -13.69
C ASP A 86 -0.77 -1.84 -14.37
N GLY A 87 -0.44 -0.82 -13.57
CA GLY A 87 0.13 0.43 -14.05
C GLY A 87 -0.89 1.45 -14.57
N GLN A 88 -2.19 1.18 -14.42
CA GLN A 88 -3.25 2.00 -15.01
C GLN A 88 -3.92 2.94 -14.00
N PHE A 89 -3.40 3.09 -12.78
CA PHE A 89 -4.05 3.93 -11.77
C PHE A 89 -4.13 5.38 -12.24
N GLY A 90 -3.04 5.94 -12.78
CA GLY A 90 -3.01 7.32 -13.27
C GLY A 90 -4.03 7.59 -14.39
N ALA A 91 -4.23 6.64 -15.30
CA ALA A 91 -5.22 6.76 -16.37
C ALA A 91 -6.66 6.68 -15.81
N ASN A 92 -6.91 5.75 -14.88
CA ASN A 92 -8.22 5.56 -14.28
C ASN A 92 -8.62 6.72 -13.35
N ALA A 93 -7.67 7.28 -12.60
CA ALA A 93 -7.91 8.43 -11.72
C ALA A 93 -8.39 9.67 -12.51
N GLN A 94 -7.83 9.91 -13.70
CA GLN A 94 -8.27 11.02 -14.56
C GLN A 94 -9.71 10.85 -15.07
N MET A 95 -10.19 9.61 -15.26
CA MET A 95 -11.57 9.35 -15.65
C MET A 95 -12.55 9.72 -14.53
N VAL A 96 -12.24 9.35 -13.28
CA VAL A 96 -13.09 9.66 -12.12
C VAL A 96 -13.19 11.17 -11.90
N LEU A 97 -12.08 11.90 -12.02
CA LEU A 97 -12.06 13.36 -11.88
C LEU A 97 -12.86 14.10 -12.96
N ARG A 98 -13.13 13.47 -14.10
CA ARG A 98 -13.97 14.06 -15.18
C ARG A 98 -15.45 13.73 -15.03
N ALA A 99 -15.78 12.75 -14.19
CA ALA A 99 -17.15 12.28 -13.97
C ALA A 99 -17.85 13.02 -12.80
N ASN A 100 -17.08 13.74 -11.98
CA ASN A 100 -17.55 14.60 -10.89
C ASN A 100 -17.40 16.08 -11.28
#